data_AF-A0A7V0SD94-F1
#
_entry.id   AF-A0A7V0SD94-F1
#
_cell.length_a   1.000
_cell.length_b   1.000
_cell.length_c   1.000
_cell.angle_alpha   90.00
_cell.angle_beta   90.00
_cell.angle_gamma   90.00
#
_symmetry.space_group_name_H-M   'P 1'
#
loop_
_entity.id
_entity.type
_entity.pdbx_description
1 polymer ?
#
loop_
_entity_poly.entity_id
_entity_poly.type
_entity_poly.pdbx_seq_one_letter_code
_entity_poly.pdbx_strand_id
1 'polypeptide(L)'
;MDISDTIIRRIDNITYLLDLLRNEVEESIIASLDDYGMAPREKLDIEDITEEDGKVIEGFHVLINDDNDISIEFRDGRTLPLSVFETDNMYDIFVRIHSKMLDEFSSH
;
A
#
# COMPACT_ATOMS: atom_id res chain seq x y z
N MET A 1 13.10 -38.55 2.24
CA MET A 1 12.53 -37.23 2.55
C MET A 1 11.08 -37.30 2.14
N ASP A 2 10.15 -37.06 3.05
CA ASP A 2 8.72 -37.13 2.75
C ASP A 2 8.35 -36.01 1.76
N ILE A 3 7.47 -36.31 0.82
CA ILE A 3 6.91 -35.32 -0.11
C ILE A 3 6.15 -34.26 0.70
N SER A 4 5.48 -34.67 1.78
CA SER A 4 4.78 -33.79 2.72
C SER A 4 5.71 -32.73 3.32
N ASP A 5 6.88 -33.14 3.84
CA ASP A 5 7.89 -32.23 4.40
C ASP A 5 8.43 -31.22 3.38
N THR A 6 8.51 -31.64 2.11
CA THR A 6 8.99 -30.79 1.03
C THR A 6 7.95 -29.75 0.64
N ILE A 7 6.66 -30.14 0.61
CA ILE A 7 5.56 -29.22 0.31
C ILE A 7 5.41 -28.19 1.44
N ILE A 8 5.42 -28.62 2.70
CA ILE A 8 5.31 -27.71 3.86
C ILE A 8 6.42 -26.66 3.83
N ARG A 9 7.68 -27.07 3.64
CA ARG A 9 8.80 -26.13 3.55
C ARG A 9 8.66 -25.11 2.42
N ARG A 10 8.10 -25.51 1.28
CA ARG A 10 7.84 -24.58 0.17
C ARG A 10 6.77 -23.56 0.55
N ILE A 11 5.72 -23.98 1.25
CA ILE A 11 4.68 -23.08 1.77
C ILE A 11 5.30 -22.10 2.76
N ASP A 12 6.06 -22.59 3.75
CA ASP A 12 6.71 -21.73 4.76
C ASP A 12 7.63 -20.68 4.11
N ASN A 13 8.42 -21.09 3.10
CA ASN A 13 9.28 -20.17 2.36
C ASN A 13 8.48 -19.10 1.62
N ILE A 14 7.35 -19.46 1.01
CA ILE A 14 6.51 -18.49 0.28
C ILE A 14 5.84 -17.54 1.27
N THR A 15 5.31 -18.04 2.40
CA THR A 15 4.74 -17.20 3.46
C THR A 15 5.75 -16.18 3.96
N TYR A 16 6.98 -16.61 4.23
CA TYR A 16 8.06 -15.70 4.64
C TYR A 16 8.36 -14.63 3.59
N LEU A 17 8.45 -15.00 2.32
CA LEU A 17 8.69 -14.04 1.24
C LEU A 17 7.54 -13.04 1.07
N LEU A 18 6.29 -13.47 1.29
CA LEU A 18 5.13 -12.58 1.28
C LEU A 18 5.17 -11.59 2.45
N ASP A 19 5.54 -12.03 3.64
CA ASP A 19 5.70 -11.15 4.80
C ASP A 19 6.80 -10.11 4.56
N LEU A 20 7.94 -10.52 4.02
CA LEU A 20 9.02 -9.60 3.63
C LEU A 20 8.56 -8.57 2.61
N LEU A 21 7.82 -9.00 1.57
CA LEU A 21 7.31 -8.10 0.55
C LEU A 21 6.34 -7.08 1.13
N ARG A 22 5.44 -7.52 2.04
CA ARG A 22 4.49 -6.63 2.70
C ARG A 22 5.22 -5.54 3.51
N ASN A 23 6.24 -5.93 4.26
CA ASN A 23 7.06 -4.98 5.03
C ASN A 23 7.79 -4.00 4.11
N GLU A 24 8.43 -4.48 3.04
CA GLU A 24 9.14 -3.62 2.08
C GLU A 24 8.19 -2.60 1.43
N VAL A 25 6.97 -3.03 1.09
CA VAL A 25 5.93 -2.14 0.53
C VAL A 25 5.55 -1.04 1.53
N GLU A 26 5.29 -1.41 2.79
CA GLU A 26 4.94 -0.45 3.84
C GLU A 26 6.08 0.55 4.10
N GLU A 27 7.31 0.05 4.29
CA GLU A 27 8.50 0.88 4.49
C GLU A 27 8.76 1.83 3.31
N SER A 28 8.58 1.35 2.08
CA SER A 28 8.78 2.17 0.87
C SER A 28 7.75 3.30 0.74
N ILE A 29 6.49 3.05 1.12
CA ILE A 29 5.46 4.10 1.13
C ILE A 29 5.81 5.14 2.19
N ILE A 30 6.18 4.71 3.42
CA ILE A 30 6.58 5.64 4.49
C ILE A 30 7.74 6.51 4.02
N ALA A 31 8.79 5.90 3.48
CA ALA A 31 9.97 6.61 3.00
C ALA A 31 9.60 7.63 1.90
N SER A 32 8.74 7.24 0.95
CA SER A 32 8.35 8.13 -0.15
C SER A 32 7.46 9.28 0.31
N LEU A 33 6.60 9.07 1.29
CA LEU A 33 5.78 10.12 1.89
C LEU A 33 6.64 11.10 2.72
N ASP A 34 7.67 10.60 3.42
CA ASP A 34 8.64 11.44 4.13
C ASP A 34 9.49 12.28 3.15
N ASP A 35 9.97 11.67 2.07
CA ASP A 35 10.69 12.36 0.98
C ASP A 35 9.80 13.40 0.27
N TYR A 36 8.50 13.13 0.17
CA TYR A 36 7.49 14.07 -0.32
C TYR A 36 7.23 15.23 0.67
N GLY A 37 7.69 15.12 1.92
CA GLY A 37 7.58 16.14 2.96
C GLY A 37 6.24 16.12 3.70
N MET A 38 5.53 15.00 3.66
CA MET A 38 4.22 14.85 4.30
C MET A 38 4.35 14.81 5.83
N ALA A 39 3.63 15.69 6.52
CA ALA A 39 3.65 15.73 7.97
C ALA A 39 2.78 14.61 8.59
N PRO A 40 3.05 14.18 9.83
CA PRO A 40 2.15 13.29 10.55
C PRO A 40 0.73 13.84 10.61
N ARG A 41 -0.27 12.97 10.37
CA ARG A 41 -1.70 13.27 10.31
C ARG A 41 -2.15 14.15 9.14
N GLU A 42 -1.24 14.51 8.23
CA GLU A 42 -1.62 15.04 6.93
C GLU A 42 -2.33 13.94 6.12
N LYS A 43 -3.12 14.35 5.13
CA LYS A 43 -3.84 13.44 4.23
C LYS A 43 -3.37 13.65 2.81
N LEU A 44 -2.88 12.59 2.18
CA LEU A 44 -2.67 12.56 0.74
C LEU A 44 -3.92 11.98 0.08
N ASP A 45 -4.51 12.73 -0.86
CA ASP A 45 -5.69 12.30 -1.60
C ASP A 45 -5.30 11.49 -2.84
N ILE A 46 -5.81 10.27 -2.93
CA ILE A 46 -5.64 9.39 -4.08
C ILE A 46 -6.97 9.36 -4.85
N GLU A 47 -6.92 9.84 -6.08
CA GLU A 47 -8.10 10.03 -6.93
C GLU A 47 -8.72 8.70 -7.41
N ASP A 48 -9.97 8.78 -7.85
CA ASP A 48 -10.64 7.65 -8.52
C ASP A 48 -9.96 7.36 -9.86
N ILE A 49 -9.87 6.08 -10.21
CA ILE A 49 -9.42 5.65 -11.52
C ILE A 49 -10.62 5.14 -12.31
N THR A 50 -10.83 5.69 -13.51
CA THR A 50 -11.81 5.15 -14.46
C THR A 50 -11.06 4.25 -15.44
N GLU A 51 -11.38 2.96 -15.42
CA GLU A 51 -10.83 1.96 -16.33
C GLU A 51 -11.42 2.11 -17.74
N GLU A 52 -10.76 1.53 -18.75
CA GLU A 52 -11.18 1.64 -20.16
C GLU A 52 -12.59 1.06 -20.43
N ASP A 53 -13.04 0.13 -19.60
CA ASP A 53 -14.37 -0.48 -19.66
C ASP A 53 -15.46 0.35 -18.95
N GLY A 54 -15.09 1.51 -18.39
CA GLY A 54 -15.97 2.42 -17.66
C GLY A 54 -16.17 2.06 -16.19
N LYS A 55 -15.49 1.04 -15.66
CA LYS A 55 -15.49 0.73 -14.24
C LYS A 55 -14.70 1.78 -13.46
N VAL A 56 -15.19 2.16 -12.28
CA VAL A 56 -14.51 3.11 -11.40
C VAL A 56 -13.92 2.35 -10.22
N ILE A 57 -12.61 2.51 -10.03
CA ILE A 57 -11.90 2.08 -8.83
C ILE A 57 -11.86 3.28 -7.89
N GLU A 58 -12.49 3.14 -6.72
CA GLU A 58 -12.60 4.22 -5.76
C GLU A 58 -11.22 4.66 -5.22
N GLY A 59 -11.09 5.97 -5.05
CA GLY A 59 -10.00 6.66 -4.37
C GLY A 59 -10.03 6.47 -2.85
N PHE A 60 -8.96 6.93 -2.22
CA PHE A 60 -8.77 6.85 -0.77
C PHE A 60 -7.84 7.96 -0.29
N HIS A 61 -7.82 8.20 1.01
CA HIS A 61 -6.82 9.07 1.63
C HIS A 61 -5.77 8.23 2.35
N VAL A 62 -4.50 8.63 2.22
CA VAL A 62 -3.38 8.04 2.94
C VAL A 62 -2.99 8.96 4.08
N LEU A 63 -2.71 8.37 5.24
CA LEU A 63 -2.25 9.08 6.44
C LEU A 63 -1.02 8.39 7.00
N ILE A 64 -0.05 9.19 7.45
CA ILE A 64 1.04 8.74 8.33
C ILE A 64 0.64 9.05 9.77
N ASN A 65 0.65 8.03 10.61
CA ASN A 65 0.41 8.17 12.04
C ASN A 65 1.70 8.57 12.78
N ASP A 66 1.58 9.03 14.02
CA ASP A 66 2.72 9.50 14.82
C ASP A 66 3.77 8.39 15.09
N ASP A 67 3.36 7.12 14.99
CA ASP A 67 4.21 5.94 15.17
C ASP A 67 4.84 5.46 13.86
N ASN A 68 4.79 6.26 12.78
CA ASN A 68 5.19 5.93 11.41
C ASN A 68 4.39 4.79 10.76
N ASP A 69 3.20 4.47 11.28
CA ASP A 69 2.29 3.51 10.65
C ASP A 69 1.42 4.18 9.58
N ILE A 70 1.07 3.44 8.52
CA ILE A 70 0.18 3.95 7.46
C ILE A 70 -1.28 3.57 7.73
N SER A 71 -2.17 4.52 7.52
CA SER A 71 -3.61 4.29 7.51
C SER A 71 -4.25 4.73 6.19
N ILE A 72 -5.20 3.91 5.74
CA ILE A 72 -6.02 4.14 4.55
C ILE A 72 -7.42 4.51 5.00
N GLU A 73 -7.84 5.73 4.69
CA GLU A 73 -9.20 6.20 4.93
C GLU A 73 -10.00 6.16 3.62
N PHE A 74 -11.08 5.38 3.64
CA PHE A 74 -12.02 5.28 2.54
C PHE A 74 -13.05 6.40 2.57
N ARG A 75 -13.70 6.63 1.43
CA ARG A 75 -14.71 7.69 1.27
C ARG A 75 -15.93 7.55 2.16
N ASP A 76 -16.19 6.35 2.66
CA ASP A 76 -17.27 6.08 3.62
C ASP A 76 -16.87 6.38 5.09
N GLY A 77 -15.66 6.89 5.31
CA GLY A 77 -15.12 7.27 6.61
C GLY A 77 -14.50 6.10 7.39
N ARG A 78 -14.43 4.89 6.81
CA ARG A 78 -13.69 3.79 7.42
C ARG A 78 -12.19 4.01 7.26
N THR A 79 -11.45 3.88 8.35
CA THR A 79 -9.99 3.93 8.36
C THR A 79 -9.45 2.57 8.76
N LEU A 80 -8.56 2.00 7.94
CA LEU A 80 -7.89 0.73 8.19
C LEU A 80 -6.38 0.91 8.11
N PRO A 81 -5.60 0.24 8.98
CA PRO A 81 -4.14 0.23 8.84
C PRO A 81 -3.74 -0.50 7.55
N LEU A 82 -2.65 -0.08 6.89
CA LEU A 82 -2.19 -0.71 5.65
C LEU A 82 -1.86 -2.21 5.86
N SER A 83 -1.39 -2.57 7.05
CA SER A 83 -1.02 -3.95 7.41
C SER A 83 -2.16 -4.96 7.37
N VAL A 84 -3.44 -4.56 7.37
CA VAL A 84 -4.57 -5.50 7.29
C VAL A 84 -4.95 -5.89 5.85
N PHE A 85 -4.42 -5.22 4.83
CA PHE A 85 -4.74 -5.50 3.44
C PHE A 85 -4.01 -6.76 2.95
N GLU A 86 -4.59 -7.47 1.98
CA GLU A 86 -3.88 -8.54 1.29
C GLU A 86 -2.72 -7.96 0.45
N THR A 87 -1.70 -8.79 0.17
CA THR A 87 -0.45 -8.31 -0.45
C THR A 87 -0.65 -7.70 -1.84
N ASP A 88 -1.60 -8.22 -2.60
CA ASP A 88 -2.01 -7.67 -3.90
C ASP A 88 -2.63 -6.27 -3.76
N ASN A 89 -3.52 -6.08 -2.79
CA ASN A 89 -4.15 -4.80 -2.49
C ASN A 89 -3.13 -3.79 -1.93
N MET A 90 -2.18 -4.24 -1.09
CA MET A 90 -1.08 -3.38 -0.63
C MET A 90 -0.23 -2.89 -1.81
N TYR A 91 0.05 -3.76 -2.77
CA TYR A 91 0.81 -3.40 -3.96
C TYR A 91 0.04 -2.43 -4.88
N ASP A 92 -1.27 -2.60 -5.06
CA ASP A 92 -2.11 -1.63 -5.78
C ASP A 92 -2.07 -0.25 -5.10
N ILE A 93 -2.27 -0.21 -3.78
CA ILE A 93 -2.18 1.01 -2.97
C ILE A 93 -0.80 1.67 -3.16
N PHE A 94 0.28 0.89 -3.06
CA PHE A 94 1.65 1.35 -3.30
C PHE A 94 1.77 2.05 -4.66
N VAL A 95 1.33 1.39 -5.74
CA VAL A 95 1.43 1.95 -7.09
C VAL A 95 0.65 3.25 -7.19
N ARG A 96 -0.59 3.28 -6.69
CA ARG A 96 -1.46 4.46 -6.78
C ARG A 96 -0.89 5.67 -6.02
N ILE A 97 -0.30 5.45 -4.86
CA ILE A 97 0.37 6.51 -4.08
C ILE A 97 1.55 7.08 -4.86
N HIS A 98 2.44 6.22 -5.36
CA HIS A 98 3.64 6.67 -6.05
C HIS A 98 3.30 7.32 -7.40
N SER A 99 2.27 6.84 -8.11
CA SER A 99 1.75 7.51 -9.30
C SER A 99 1.27 8.93 -9.00
N LYS A 100 0.47 9.11 -7.93
CA LYS A 100 0.00 10.43 -7.52
C LYS A 100 1.16 11.38 -7.20
N MET A 101 2.16 10.91 -6.45
CA MET A 101 3.36 11.70 -6.17
C MET A 101 4.10 12.11 -7.45
N LEU A 102 4.31 11.17 -8.37
CA LEU A 102 4.99 11.44 -9.64
C LEU A 102 4.24 12.47 -10.50
N ASP A 103 2.92 12.41 -10.53
CA ASP A 103 2.09 13.38 -11.26
C ASP A 103 2.21 14.79 -10.67
N GLU A 104 2.28 14.92 -9.34
CA GLU A 104 2.46 16.20 -8.66
C GLU A 104 3.87 16.78 -8.83
N PHE A 105 4.91 15.93 -8.84
CA PHE A 105 6.28 16.34 -9.15
C PHE A 105 6.43 16.79 -10.61
N SER A 106 5.76 16.12 -11.55
CA SER A 106 5.86 16.43 -12.98
C SER A 106 5.08 17.69 -13.38
N SER A 107 4.19 18.16 -12.52
CA SER A 107 3.36 19.35 -12.73
C SER A 107 4.02 20.66 -12.28
N HIS A 108 5.24 20.60 -11.74
CA HIS A 108 6.08 21.74 -11.33
C HIS A 108 7.29 21.93 -12.26
#